data_AF-A0A847EV82-F1
#
_entry.id   AF-A0A847EV82-F1
#
_cell.length_a   1.000
_cell.length_b   1.000
_cell.length_c   1.000
_cell.angle_alpha   90.00
_cell.angle_beta   90.00
_cell.angle_gamma   90.00
#
_symmetry.space_group_name_H-M   'P 1'
#
loop_
_entity.id
_entity.type
_entity.pdbx_description
1 polymer ?
#
loop_
_entity_poly.entity_id
_entity_poly.type
_entity_poly.pdbx_seq_one_letter_code
_entity_poly.pdbx_strand_id
1 'polypeptide(L)'
;YAESSVCRRKLLLHYFGEEYTQDSCGNCDNCLNPKKQVEAKELLMAVLETVVALKEKFKTDHVIDVLLGKATSEVVSYKHDELDVFGSGTDEEEKTWNAVIRQALISRYLDKDIENYGLLKMTQAGRDYLNKPVSFMVTEDNDFEEAEEEAPVRGGAACAVDPGLYSMLKDLRKRISKRLNLPPYVIFQDPSLEAMATTYPITMEELQNVPGVGAGKAKRYGEEFLSLIKKHCEENEIERPEDLRVRTVANKSKLKVSIIQAIDRKIALDDVALTKGLDFSDLLDKIEAIVYSGTKINIDFFLNEIMDGDHIDELMDYFKSSSSDSIQEALDELGGDFTEEEVRLVRIKFLSEMGN
;
A
#
# COMPACT_ATOMS: atom_id res chain seq x y z
N TYR A 1 10.45 1.44 -10.09
CA TYR A 1 9.80 1.91 -8.84
C TYR A 1 10.23 1.06 -7.65
N ALA A 2 9.97 -0.25 -7.67
CA ALA A 2 10.26 -1.16 -6.54
C ALA A 2 11.72 -1.10 -6.06
N GLU A 3 12.66 -1.12 -6.99
CA GLU A 3 14.11 -1.12 -6.74
C GLU A 3 14.71 0.25 -6.39
N SER A 4 13.96 1.33 -6.56
CA SER A 4 14.50 2.67 -6.31
C SER A 4 14.63 2.94 -4.83
N SER A 5 15.75 3.52 -4.42
CA SER A 5 16.01 4.01 -3.06
C SER A 5 15.73 5.51 -2.89
N VAL A 6 15.17 6.17 -3.91
CA VAL A 6 14.71 7.56 -3.86
C VAL A 6 13.33 7.64 -3.19
N CYS A 7 12.97 8.78 -2.58
CA CYS A 7 11.64 9.02 -2.03
C CYS A 7 10.52 8.50 -2.97
N ARG A 8 9.72 7.54 -2.48
CA ARG A 8 8.62 6.90 -3.25
C ARG A 8 7.64 7.93 -3.80
N ARG A 9 7.26 8.91 -2.97
CA ARG A 9 6.32 9.98 -3.35
C ARG A 9 6.88 10.83 -4.49
N LYS A 10 8.15 11.24 -4.38
CA LYS A 10 8.82 12.03 -5.42
C LYS A 10 8.84 11.29 -6.75
N LEU A 11 9.15 9.99 -6.72
CA LEU A 11 9.16 9.14 -7.90
C LEU A 11 7.76 8.99 -8.55
N LEU A 12 6.72 8.78 -7.74
CA LEU A 12 5.34 8.68 -8.24
C LEU A 12 4.84 9.98 -8.85
N LEU A 13 5.05 11.11 -8.17
CA LEU A 13 4.63 12.42 -8.65
C LEU A 13 5.33 12.76 -9.97
N HIS A 14 6.65 12.53 -10.03
CA HIS A 14 7.41 12.72 -11.27
C HIS A 14 6.88 11.86 -12.43
N TYR A 15 6.53 10.60 -12.17
CA TYR A 15 5.96 9.71 -13.18
C TYR A 15 4.66 10.24 -13.80
N PHE A 16 3.81 10.90 -13.00
CA PHE A 16 2.57 11.53 -13.45
C PHE A 16 2.73 12.98 -13.90
N GLY A 17 3.97 13.47 -14.05
CA GLY A 17 4.27 14.81 -14.53
C GLY A 17 4.16 15.91 -13.46
N GLU A 18 3.95 15.55 -12.19
CA GLU A 18 3.90 16.49 -11.08
C GLU A 18 5.28 16.80 -10.52
N GLU A 19 5.48 18.03 -10.07
CA GLU A 19 6.72 18.48 -9.45
C GLU A 19 6.63 18.38 -7.93
N TYR A 20 7.59 17.67 -7.33
CA TYR A 20 7.76 17.61 -5.88
C TYR A 20 9.07 18.29 -5.49
N THR A 21 8.96 19.49 -4.94
CA THR A 21 10.10 20.38 -4.64
C THR A 21 10.86 20.03 -3.37
N GLN A 22 10.32 19.12 -2.55
CA GLN A 22 10.99 18.65 -1.33
C GLN A 22 11.87 17.43 -1.62
N ASP A 23 12.96 17.30 -0.88
CA ASP A 23 13.90 16.17 -1.03
C ASP A 23 13.34 14.86 -0.48
N SER A 24 12.44 14.94 0.50
CA SER A 24 11.87 13.80 1.21
C SER A 24 10.40 14.03 1.49
N CYS A 25 9.60 12.96 1.50
CA CYS A 25 8.22 13.01 2.00
C CYS A 25 8.12 12.75 3.51
N GLY A 26 9.21 12.33 4.14
CA GLY A 26 9.28 12.00 5.57
C GLY A 26 8.46 10.78 6.00
N ASN A 27 7.77 10.09 5.08
CA ASN A 27 6.76 9.08 5.44
C ASN A 27 6.74 7.84 4.52
N CYS A 28 7.75 7.65 3.67
CA CYS A 28 7.93 6.41 2.90
C CYS A 28 9.14 5.63 3.39
N ASP A 29 9.16 4.33 3.12
CA ASP A 29 10.23 3.40 3.49
C ASP A 29 11.63 3.93 3.13
N ASN A 30 11.82 4.46 1.93
CA ASN A 30 13.11 5.03 1.49
C ASN A 30 13.50 6.30 2.25
N CYS A 31 12.52 7.11 2.70
CA CYS A 31 12.78 8.32 3.48
C CYS A 31 13.03 8.03 4.96
N LEU A 32 12.40 6.98 5.48
CA LEU A 32 12.58 6.51 6.86
C LEU A 32 13.90 5.75 7.01
N ASN A 33 14.37 5.12 5.94
CA ASN A 33 15.60 4.34 5.88
C ASN A 33 16.53 4.88 4.77
N PRO A 34 17.06 6.10 4.91
CA PRO A 34 17.85 6.72 3.87
C PRO A 34 19.15 5.94 3.66
N LYS A 35 19.34 5.45 2.44
CA LYS A 35 20.60 4.82 2.04
C LYS A 35 21.71 5.85 1.85
N LYS A 36 22.95 5.38 1.98
CA LYS A 36 24.14 6.19 1.73
C LYS A 36 24.08 6.75 0.31
N GLN A 37 24.29 8.06 0.20
CA GLN A 37 24.46 8.72 -1.08
C GLN A 37 25.94 8.76 -1.44
N VAL A 38 26.24 8.55 -2.70
CA VAL A 38 27.58 8.65 -3.28
C VAL A 38 27.63 9.83 -4.25
N GLU A 39 28.78 10.49 -4.30
CA GLU A 39 29.00 11.57 -5.28
C GLU A 39 29.08 10.94 -6.67
N ALA A 40 28.20 11.36 -7.56
CA ALA A 40 28.02 10.81 -8.90
C ALA A 40 28.07 11.90 -9.98
N LYS A 41 28.67 13.06 -9.66
CA LYS A 41 28.87 14.16 -10.62
C LYS A 41 29.46 13.71 -11.96
N GLU A 42 30.55 12.95 -11.92
CA GLU A 42 31.25 12.49 -13.13
C GLU A 42 30.42 11.43 -13.90
N LEU A 43 29.70 10.57 -13.17
CA LEU A 43 28.79 9.58 -13.78
C LEU A 43 27.62 10.28 -14.50
N LEU A 44 27.05 11.31 -13.88
CA LEU A 44 26.01 12.11 -14.53
C LEU A 44 26.56 12.79 -15.79
N MET A 45 27.76 13.36 -15.75
CA MET A 45 28.38 13.95 -16.94
C MET A 45 28.52 12.92 -18.07
N ALA A 46 29.05 11.73 -17.78
CA ALA A 46 29.20 10.66 -18.77
C ALA A 46 27.85 10.25 -19.39
N VAL A 47 26.79 10.13 -18.57
CA VAL A 47 25.43 9.87 -19.05
C VAL A 47 24.95 10.98 -19.99
N LEU A 48 25.09 12.24 -19.57
CA LEU A 48 24.58 13.37 -20.35
C LEU A 48 25.35 13.53 -21.67
N GLU A 49 26.67 13.38 -21.66
CA GLU A 49 27.53 13.38 -22.86
C GLU A 49 27.15 12.25 -23.81
N THR A 50 26.90 11.05 -23.29
CA THR A 50 26.47 9.90 -24.10
C THR A 50 25.12 10.14 -24.74
N VAL A 51 24.13 10.68 -24.00
CA VAL A 51 22.82 11.03 -24.56
C VAL A 51 22.94 12.04 -25.71
N VAL A 52 23.84 13.02 -25.59
CA VAL A 52 24.12 14.00 -26.65
C VAL A 52 24.83 13.35 -27.84
N ALA A 53 25.84 12.51 -27.62
CA ALA A 53 26.57 11.78 -28.66
C ALA A 53 25.63 10.89 -29.49
N LEU A 54 24.65 10.27 -28.81
CA LEU A 54 23.59 9.46 -29.40
C LEU A 54 22.43 10.28 -29.98
N LYS A 55 22.57 11.61 -30.02
CA LYS A 55 21.63 12.58 -30.62
C LYS A 55 20.22 12.47 -30.03
N GLU A 56 20.11 12.07 -28.77
CA GLU A 56 18.82 11.97 -28.04
C GLU A 56 17.80 11.06 -28.74
N LYS A 57 18.27 9.99 -29.39
CA LYS A 57 17.44 9.05 -30.19
C LYS A 57 17.28 7.67 -29.58
N PHE A 58 17.78 7.44 -28.38
CA PHE A 58 17.90 6.11 -27.79
C PHE A 58 17.34 6.06 -26.36
N LYS A 59 16.93 4.86 -25.94
CA LYS A 59 16.39 4.58 -24.61
C LYS A 59 17.52 4.29 -23.62
N THR A 60 17.16 4.22 -22.34
CA THR A 60 18.06 3.91 -21.22
C THR A 60 18.98 2.72 -21.51
N ASP A 61 18.43 1.57 -21.91
CA ASP A 61 19.21 0.34 -22.09
C ASP A 61 20.32 0.50 -23.13
N HIS A 62 20.03 1.16 -24.25
CA HIS A 62 21.03 1.42 -25.29
C HIS A 62 22.11 2.43 -24.83
N VAL A 63 21.73 3.46 -24.06
CA VAL A 63 22.69 4.40 -23.48
C VAL A 63 23.65 3.66 -22.53
N ILE A 64 23.12 2.76 -21.71
CA ILE A 64 23.90 1.93 -20.78
C ILE A 64 24.81 0.96 -21.55
N ASP A 65 24.30 0.30 -22.59
CA ASP A 65 25.10 -0.59 -23.44
C ASP A 65 26.31 0.12 -24.05
N VAL A 66 26.13 1.38 -24.51
CA VAL A 66 27.23 2.20 -25.02
C VAL A 66 28.24 2.54 -23.93
N LEU A 67 27.78 3.00 -22.75
CA LEU A 67 28.65 3.32 -21.61
C LEU A 67 29.48 2.11 -21.15
N LEU A 68 28.86 0.92 -21.11
CA LEU A 68 29.50 -0.33 -20.71
C LEU A 68 30.33 -0.98 -21.83
N GLY A 69 30.35 -0.41 -23.04
CA GLY A 69 31.11 -0.97 -24.16
C GLY A 69 30.53 -2.29 -24.70
N LYS A 70 29.22 -2.52 -24.52
CA LYS A 70 28.53 -3.71 -25.03
C LYS A 70 28.21 -3.53 -26.51
N ALA A 71 28.93 -4.25 -27.37
CA ALA A 71 28.72 -4.26 -28.82
C ALA A 71 27.48 -5.11 -29.22
N THR A 72 26.29 -4.68 -28.82
CA THR A 72 25.04 -5.32 -29.24
C THR A 72 24.79 -5.11 -30.73
N SER A 73 23.90 -5.91 -31.33
CA SER A 73 23.54 -5.79 -32.74
C SER A 73 23.04 -4.38 -33.09
N GLU A 74 22.29 -3.75 -32.18
CA GLU A 74 21.80 -2.38 -32.35
C GLU A 74 22.95 -1.36 -32.28
N VAL A 75 23.82 -1.43 -31.26
CA VAL A 75 25.00 -0.56 -31.10
C VAL A 75 25.88 -0.57 -32.36
N VAL A 76 26.22 -1.75 -32.86
CA VAL A 76 27.06 -1.90 -34.05
C VAL A 76 26.34 -1.40 -35.31
N SER A 77 25.03 -1.66 -35.45
CA SER A 77 24.27 -1.22 -36.63
C SER A 77 24.23 0.30 -36.77
N TYR A 78 24.20 1.02 -35.65
CA TYR A 78 24.26 2.48 -35.61
C TYR A 78 25.68 3.05 -35.53
N LYS A 79 26.70 2.18 -35.50
CA LYS A 79 28.12 2.54 -35.34
C LYS A 79 28.42 3.31 -34.05
N HIS A 80 27.70 2.99 -32.99
CA HIS A 80 27.91 3.61 -31.70
C HIS A 80 29.09 3.01 -30.94
N ASP A 81 29.63 1.88 -31.40
CA ASP A 81 30.90 1.30 -30.99
C ASP A 81 32.12 2.10 -31.47
N GLU A 82 31.96 2.99 -32.46
CA GLU A 82 33.01 3.88 -32.97
C GLU A 82 33.06 5.25 -32.25
N LEU A 83 32.12 5.52 -31.32
CA LEU A 83 32.05 6.79 -30.60
C LEU A 83 33.05 6.85 -29.44
N ASP A 84 33.60 8.04 -29.16
CA ASP A 84 34.53 8.25 -28.03
C ASP A 84 33.93 7.91 -26.66
N VAL A 85 32.60 7.96 -26.52
CA VAL A 85 31.86 7.62 -25.30
C VAL A 85 31.69 6.11 -25.12
N PHE A 86 31.98 5.29 -26.13
CA PHE A 86 31.80 3.84 -26.07
C PHE A 86 32.80 3.20 -25.09
N GLY A 87 32.29 2.48 -24.10
CA GLY A 87 33.10 1.86 -23.06
C GLY A 87 33.71 2.87 -22.08
N SER A 88 33.27 4.12 -22.06
CA SER A 88 33.77 5.14 -21.12
C SER A 88 33.35 4.91 -19.67
N GLY A 89 32.40 4.00 -19.42
CA GLY A 89 31.80 3.71 -18.12
C GLY A 89 32.01 2.27 -17.63
N THR A 90 33.04 1.57 -18.12
CA THR A 90 33.28 0.15 -17.79
C THR A 90 33.70 -0.10 -16.34
N ASP A 91 34.09 0.95 -15.62
CA ASP A 91 34.51 0.87 -14.22
C ASP A 91 33.31 0.78 -13.25
N GLU A 92 32.09 0.92 -13.75
CA GLU A 92 30.86 0.93 -12.99
C GLU A 92 29.88 -0.16 -13.45
N GLU A 93 28.99 -0.57 -12.54
CA GLU A 93 28.01 -1.60 -12.83
C GLU A 93 26.74 -1.04 -13.50
N GLU A 94 26.03 -1.91 -14.22
CA GLU A 94 24.76 -1.59 -14.86
C GLU A 94 23.70 -1.05 -13.88
N LYS A 95 23.69 -1.56 -12.63
CA LYS A 95 22.80 -1.07 -11.56
C LYS A 95 23.11 0.40 -11.22
N THR A 96 24.38 0.79 -11.16
CA THR A 96 24.81 2.18 -10.91
C THR A 96 24.32 3.12 -12.03
N TRP A 97 24.52 2.74 -13.29
CA TRP A 97 24.07 3.56 -14.42
C TRP A 97 22.55 3.76 -14.44
N ASN A 98 21.80 2.70 -14.13
CA ASN A 98 20.34 2.78 -13.96
C ASN A 98 19.94 3.76 -12.85
N ALA A 99 20.61 3.71 -11.71
CA ALA A 99 20.34 4.61 -10.58
C ALA A 99 20.63 6.08 -10.94
N VAL A 100 21.76 6.35 -11.62
CA VAL A 100 22.16 7.68 -12.10
C VAL A 100 21.13 8.23 -13.09
N ILE A 101 20.78 7.47 -14.13
CA ILE A 101 19.80 7.90 -15.16
C ILE A 101 18.43 8.18 -14.53
N ARG A 102 17.97 7.32 -13.62
CA ARG A 102 16.68 7.50 -12.92
C ARG A 102 16.67 8.78 -12.09
N GLN A 103 17.74 9.05 -11.34
CA GLN A 103 17.85 10.26 -10.53
C GLN A 103 18.07 11.52 -11.38
N ALA A 104 18.69 11.40 -12.54
CA ALA A 104 18.81 12.48 -13.53
C ALA A 104 17.44 12.88 -14.11
N LEU A 105 16.55 11.92 -14.35
CA LEU A 105 15.16 12.16 -14.77
C LEU A 105 14.38 12.89 -13.68
N ILE A 106 14.43 12.39 -12.44
CA ILE A 106 13.77 13.02 -11.28
C ILE A 106 14.27 14.45 -11.05
N SER A 107 15.58 14.67 -11.21
CA SER A 107 16.23 15.99 -11.08
C SER A 107 16.08 16.86 -12.33
N ARG A 108 15.37 16.39 -13.35
CA ARG A 108 15.08 17.07 -14.61
C ARG A 108 16.32 17.48 -15.42
N TYR A 109 17.43 16.76 -15.29
CA TYR A 109 18.55 16.87 -16.23
C TYR A 109 18.28 16.12 -17.54
N LEU A 110 17.53 15.02 -17.42
CA LEU A 110 17.00 14.27 -18.54
C LEU A 110 15.47 14.29 -18.51
N ASP A 111 14.86 14.00 -19.65
CA ASP A 111 13.43 13.76 -19.78
C ASP A 111 13.17 12.51 -20.65
N LYS A 112 11.98 11.93 -20.52
CA LYS A 112 11.52 10.83 -21.38
C LYS A 112 10.50 11.34 -22.36
N ASP A 113 10.80 11.16 -23.64
CA ASP A 113 9.86 11.45 -24.71
C ASP A 113 8.71 10.44 -24.70
N ILE A 114 7.52 10.89 -24.28
CA ILE A 114 6.31 10.06 -24.15
C ILE A 114 5.78 9.66 -25.53
N GLU A 115 5.91 10.53 -26.54
CA GLU A 115 5.41 10.28 -27.89
C GLU A 115 6.28 9.28 -28.65
N ASN A 116 7.59 9.26 -28.35
CA ASN A 116 8.57 8.38 -29.02
C ASN A 116 8.95 7.14 -28.19
N TYR A 117 8.05 6.60 -27.38
CA TYR A 117 8.27 5.35 -26.62
C TYR A 117 9.45 5.40 -25.63
N GLY A 118 9.67 6.54 -24.96
CA GLY A 118 10.59 6.67 -23.83
C GLY A 118 12.05 6.91 -24.21
N LEU A 119 12.31 7.60 -25.32
CA LEU A 119 13.66 8.08 -25.66
C LEU A 119 14.16 9.06 -24.61
N LEU A 120 15.44 8.99 -24.27
CA LEU A 120 16.07 9.94 -23.37
C LEU A 120 16.37 11.25 -24.12
N LYS A 121 15.84 12.35 -23.59
CA LYS A 121 16.04 13.72 -24.08
C LYS A 121 16.82 14.53 -23.07
N MET A 122 17.62 15.46 -23.58
CA MET A 122 18.34 16.42 -22.76
C MET A 122 17.44 17.63 -22.46
N THR A 123 17.29 17.99 -21.19
CA THR A 123 16.59 19.23 -20.81
C THR A 123 17.55 20.42 -20.89
N GLN A 124 17.02 21.64 -20.77
CA GLN A 124 17.87 22.82 -20.64
C GLN A 124 18.77 22.73 -19.38
N ALA A 125 18.24 22.25 -18.26
CA ALA A 125 19.00 22.08 -17.03
C ALA A 125 20.16 21.08 -17.20
N GLY A 126 19.96 19.99 -17.97
CA GLY A 126 21.03 19.04 -18.28
C GLY A 126 22.15 19.66 -19.12
N ARG A 127 21.81 20.51 -20.10
CA ARG A 127 22.81 21.27 -20.88
C ARG A 127 23.57 22.26 -20.00
N ASP A 128 22.87 22.96 -19.11
CA ASP A 128 23.48 23.91 -18.19
C ASP A 128 24.42 23.19 -17.20
N TYR A 129 24.04 21.99 -16.75
CA TYR A 129 24.87 21.14 -15.90
C TYR A 129 26.18 20.74 -16.59
N LEU A 130 26.17 20.34 -17.87
CA LEU A 130 27.42 20.04 -18.60
C LEU A 130 28.37 21.25 -18.69
N ASN A 131 27.82 22.46 -18.81
CA ASN A 131 28.64 23.68 -18.84
C ASN A 131 29.21 24.06 -17.48
N LYS A 132 28.47 23.81 -16.40
CA LYS A 132 28.86 24.14 -15.03
C LYS A 132 28.38 23.04 -14.07
N PRO A 133 29.11 21.92 -14.00
CA PRO A 133 28.66 20.78 -13.24
C PRO A 133 28.77 21.07 -11.74
N VAL A 134 27.71 20.73 -11.02
CA VAL A 134 27.61 20.87 -9.56
C VAL A 134 27.65 19.48 -8.93
N SER A 135 27.72 19.39 -7.60
CA SER A 135 27.63 18.11 -6.89
C SER A 135 26.30 17.41 -7.22
N PHE A 136 26.35 16.11 -7.46
CA PHE A 136 25.19 15.30 -7.76
C PHE A 136 25.26 13.99 -6.97
N MET A 137 24.46 13.93 -5.91
CA MET A 137 24.43 12.80 -4.99
C MET A 137 23.43 11.77 -5.47
N VAL A 138 23.88 10.53 -5.65
CA VAL A 138 23.06 9.40 -6.08
C VAL A 138 22.96 8.37 -4.98
N THR A 139 21.75 7.87 -4.74
CA THR A 139 21.54 6.67 -3.94
C THR A 139 21.54 5.46 -4.85
N GLU A 140 22.41 4.47 -4.59
CA GLU A 140 22.36 3.19 -5.30
C GLU A 140 21.01 2.49 -5.09
N ASP A 141 20.56 1.76 -6.11
CA ASP A 141 19.30 1.01 -6.05
C ASP A 141 19.36 -0.11 -4.99
N ASN A 142 18.20 -0.61 -4.58
CA ASN A 142 18.13 -1.73 -3.64
C ASN A 142 18.57 -3.03 -4.29
N ASP A 143 19.70 -3.57 -3.82
CA ASP A 143 20.05 -4.95 -4.11
C ASP A 143 19.24 -5.89 -3.21
N PHE A 144 18.27 -6.57 -3.81
CA PHE A 144 17.45 -7.58 -3.13
C PHE A 144 18.10 -8.98 -3.20
N GLU A 145 19.23 -9.14 -3.89
CA GLU A 145 19.96 -10.41 -3.99
C GLU A 145 20.95 -10.62 -2.84
N GLU A 146 21.44 -9.53 -2.22
CA GLU A 146 22.45 -9.55 -1.14
C GLU A 146 21.94 -9.09 0.23
N ALA A 147 20.63 -8.97 0.45
CA ALA A 147 20.10 -8.47 1.71
C ALA A 147 20.20 -9.50 2.87
N GLU A 148 21.43 -9.77 3.34
CA GLU A 148 21.69 -10.10 4.74
C GLU A 148 21.64 -8.80 5.57
N GLU A 149 20.73 -8.81 6.55
CA GLU A 149 20.80 -8.13 7.85
C GLU A 149 21.52 -6.76 7.94
N GLU A 150 20.90 -5.68 7.46
CA GLU A 150 21.02 -4.40 8.16
C GLU A 150 19.64 -3.73 8.30
N ALA A 151 19.01 -3.97 9.44
CA ALA A 151 17.79 -3.29 9.86
C ALA A 151 18.14 -1.86 10.35
N PRO A 152 17.54 -0.80 9.79
CA PRO A 152 17.66 0.53 10.37
C PRO A 152 16.79 0.61 11.63
N VAL A 153 17.34 1.26 12.65
CA VAL A 153 16.64 1.55 13.91
C VAL A 153 15.78 2.80 13.74
N ARG A 154 14.53 2.72 14.26
CA ARG A 154 13.56 3.80 14.58
C ARG A 154 12.64 4.20 13.42
N GLY A 155 11.33 4.35 13.56
CA GLY A 155 10.42 4.32 14.70
C GLY A 155 9.09 4.92 14.22
N GLY A 156 7.96 4.27 14.50
CA GLY A 156 6.62 4.78 14.18
C GLY A 156 5.73 3.78 13.45
N ALA A 157 4.95 3.02 14.23
CA ALA A 157 3.66 2.44 13.87
C ALA A 157 3.49 1.78 12.48
N ALA A 158 4.40 0.90 12.11
CA ALA A 158 4.10 -0.31 11.36
C ALA A 158 4.85 -1.44 12.08
N CYS A 159 4.14 -2.49 12.48
CA CYS A 159 4.60 -3.52 13.42
C CYS A 159 6.00 -4.03 13.03
N ALA A 160 7.03 -3.59 13.75
CA ALA A 160 8.37 -4.09 13.58
C ALA A 160 8.46 -5.49 14.19
N VAL A 161 9.15 -6.40 13.51
CA VAL A 161 9.46 -7.75 14.02
C VAL A 161 10.17 -7.60 15.37
N ASP A 162 9.63 -8.20 16.43
CA ASP A 162 10.31 -8.24 17.73
C ASP A 162 11.54 -9.14 17.67
N PRO A 163 12.77 -8.59 17.76
CA PRO A 163 13.98 -9.38 17.64
C PRO A 163 14.15 -10.38 18.79
N GLY A 164 13.67 -10.03 19.99
CA GLY A 164 13.72 -10.89 21.17
C GLY A 164 12.80 -12.09 21.01
N LEU A 165 11.53 -11.84 20.62
CA LEU A 165 10.58 -12.91 20.35
C LEU A 165 11.05 -13.79 19.19
N TYR A 166 11.54 -13.19 18.10
CA TYR A 166 12.02 -13.93 16.93
C TYR A 166 13.17 -14.89 17.27
N SER A 167 14.14 -14.45 18.07
CA SER A 167 15.23 -15.32 18.57
C SER A 167 14.67 -16.50 19.38
N MET A 168 13.74 -16.23 20.30
CA MET A 168 13.13 -17.29 21.11
C MET A 168 12.31 -18.28 20.27
N LEU A 169 11.63 -17.82 19.23
CA LEU A 169 10.90 -18.66 18.28
C LEU A 169 11.84 -19.52 17.43
N LYS A 170 12.99 -18.99 16.99
CA LYS A 170 14.05 -19.75 16.31
C LYS A 170 14.60 -20.86 17.22
N ASP A 171 14.85 -20.56 18.48
CA ASP A 171 15.32 -21.54 19.46
C ASP A 171 14.26 -22.61 19.77
N LEU A 172 12.99 -22.22 19.89
CA LEU A 172 11.88 -23.16 20.05
C LEU A 172 11.76 -24.09 18.84
N ARG A 173 11.81 -23.55 17.63
CA ARG A 173 11.82 -24.33 16.38
C ARG A 173 12.97 -25.35 16.36
N LYS A 174 14.18 -24.93 16.73
CA LYS A 174 15.37 -25.79 16.79
C LYS A 174 15.24 -26.91 17.83
N ARG A 175 14.59 -26.63 18.97
CA ARG A 175 14.30 -27.65 20.00
C ARG A 175 13.30 -28.68 19.50
N ILE A 176 12.20 -28.22 18.88
CA ILE A 176 11.16 -29.11 18.33
C ILE A 176 11.71 -29.93 17.16
N SER A 177 12.53 -29.33 16.29
CA SER A 177 13.14 -30.01 15.14
C SER A 177 14.06 -31.16 15.57
N LYS A 178 14.87 -30.95 16.61
CA LYS A 178 15.70 -31.98 17.23
C LYS A 178 14.86 -33.09 17.87
N ARG A 179 13.80 -32.73 18.61
CA ARG A 179 12.93 -33.70 19.28
C ARG A 179 12.18 -34.61 18.30
N LEU A 180 11.72 -34.05 17.18
CA LEU A 180 10.97 -34.78 16.16
C LEU A 180 11.84 -35.35 15.04
N ASN A 181 13.16 -35.11 15.09
CA ASN A 181 14.12 -35.49 14.05
C ASN A 181 13.71 -35.00 12.64
N LEU A 182 13.23 -33.76 12.55
CA LEU A 182 12.81 -33.11 11.31
C LEU A 182 13.67 -31.88 11.03
N PRO A 183 13.88 -31.49 9.76
CA PRO A 183 14.51 -30.21 9.44
C PRO A 183 13.69 -29.01 9.99
N PRO A 184 14.34 -27.96 10.53
CA PRO A 184 13.64 -26.83 11.17
C PRO A 184 12.57 -26.17 10.29
N TYR A 185 12.84 -25.98 9.00
CA TYR A 185 11.92 -25.33 8.06
C TYR A 185 10.60 -26.12 7.84
N VAL A 186 10.55 -27.41 8.20
CA VAL A 186 9.33 -28.23 8.10
C VAL A 186 8.29 -27.82 9.15
N ILE A 187 8.75 -27.32 10.30
CA ILE A 187 7.88 -26.86 11.40
C ILE A 187 7.26 -25.51 11.00
N PHE A 188 8.10 -24.48 10.89
CA PHE A 188 7.73 -23.15 10.39
C PHE A 188 8.91 -22.56 9.61
N GLN A 189 8.61 -21.90 8.49
CA GLN A 189 9.62 -21.18 7.71
C GLN A 189 9.92 -19.83 8.37
N ASP A 190 11.05 -19.22 8.02
CA ASP A 190 11.48 -17.94 8.61
C ASP A 190 10.44 -16.82 8.42
N PRO A 191 9.77 -16.68 7.26
CA PRO A 191 8.69 -15.69 7.10
C PRO A 191 7.52 -15.91 8.08
N SER A 192 7.19 -17.16 8.43
CA SER A 192 6.15 -17.45 9.40
C SER A 192 6.57 -17.07 10.82
N LEU A 193 7.86 -17.25 11.18
CA LEU A 193 8.37 -16.85 12.49
C LEU A 193 8.45 -15.32 12.64
N GLU A 194 8.84 -14.62 11.57
CA GLU A 194 8.86 -13.15 11.51
C GLU A 194 7.45 -12.59 11.64
N ALA A 195 6.49 -13.17 10.92
CA ALA A 195 5.10 -12.79 11.04
C ALA A 195 4.53 -13.05 12.45
N MET A 196 4.89 -14.16 13.13
CA MET A 196 4.52 -14.41 14.53
C MET A 196 5.15 -13.38 15.48
N ALA A 197 6.43 -13.04 15.28
CA ALA A 197 7.12 -12.02 16.07
C ALA A 197 6.64 -10.58 15.79
N THR A 198 5.86 -10.40 14.74
CA THR A 198 5.26 -9.11 14.37
C THR A 198 3.83 -8.97 14.89
N THR A 199 3.03 -10.05 14.79
CA THR A 199 1.59 -10.03 15.07
C THR A 199 1.22 -10.53 16.46
N TYR A 200 2.15 -11.20 17.15
CA TYR A 200 1.99 -11.76 18.50
C TYR A 200 0.71 -12.61 18.66
N PRO A 201 0.52 -13.65 17.83
CA PRO A 201 -0.65 -14.51 17.94
C PRO A 201 -0.61 -15.27 19.27
N ILE A 202 -1.70 -15.18 20.05
CA ILE A 202 -1.88 -15.95 21.30
C ILE A 202 -3.02 -16.96 21.20
N THR A 203 -3.82 -16.91 20.14
CA THR A 203 -4.90 -17.87 19.88
C THR A 203 -4.61 -18.73 18.66
N MET A 204 -5.23 -19.91 18.61
CA MET A 204 -5.04 -20.86 17.50
C MET A 204 -5.64 -20.36 16.18
N GLU A 205 -6.61 -19.46 16.26
CA GLU A 205 -7.20 -18.78 15.11
C GLU A 205 -6.26 -17.70 14.56
N GLU A 206 -5.71 -16.85 15.44
CA GLU A 206 -4.68 -15.88 15.07
C GLU A 206 -3.46 -16.55 14.42
N LEU A 207 -3.04 -17.70 14.96
CA LEU A 207 -1.91 -18.45 14.42
C LEU A 207 -2.16 -18.99 13.01
N GLN A 208 -3.39 -19.37 12.68
CA GLN A 208 -3.75 -19.86 11.34
C GLN A 208 -3.80 -18.74 10.29
N ASN A 209 -4.00 -17.49 10.73
CA ASN A 209 -3.96 -16.32 9.85
C ASN A 209 -2.52 -15.90 9.51
N VAL A 210 -1.51 -16.51 10.14
CA VAL A 210 -0.09 -16.25 9.84
C VAL A 210 0.30 -16.90 8.49
N PRO A 211 0.92 -16.14 7.57
CA PRO A 211 1.39 -16.68 6.29
C PRO A 211 2.30 -17.91 6.46
N GLY A 212 1.99 -19.00 5.74
CA GLY A 212 2.75 -20.26 5.80
C GLY A 212 2.33 -21.22 6.93
N VAL A 213 1.35 -20.84 7.75
CA VAL A 213 0.81 -21.66 8.85
C VAL A 213 -0.54 -22.29 8.44
N GLY A 214 -0.48 -23.45 7.80
CA GLY A 214 -1.69 -24.23 7.52
C GLY A 214 -2.27 -24.90 8.78
N ALA A 215 -3.58 -25.19 8.78
CA ALA A 215 -4.30 -25.81 9.90
C ALA A 215 -3.63 -27.09 10.46
N GLY A 216 -3.01 -27.90 9.59
CA GLY A 216 -2.27 -29.10 9.99
C GLY A 216 -0.99 -28.80 10.80
N LYS A 217 -0.26 -27.73 10.46
CA LYS A 217 0.95 -27.30 11.19
C LYS A 217 0.58 -26.59 12.50
N ALA A 218 -0.45 -25.73 12.46
CA ALA A 218 -0.99 -25.07 13.65
C ALA A 218 -1.41 -26.10 14.70
N LYS A 219 -2.15 -27.14 14.31
CA LYS A 219 -2.58 -28.20 15.24
C LYS A 219 -1.42 -29.04 15.81
N ARG A 220 -0.36 -29.27 15.04
CA ARG A 220 0.76 -30.14 15.45
C ARG A 220 1.82 -29.43 16.27
N TYR A 221 2.07 -28.15 15.99
CA TYR A 221 3.19 -27.40 16.56
C TYR A 221 2.78 -26.12 17.26
N GLY A 222 1.56 -25.62 17.04
CA GLY A 222 1.14 -24.28 17.44
C GLY A 222 1.08 -24.03 18.95
N GLU A 223 0.69 -25.02 19.76
CA GLU A 223 0.50 -24.82 21.21
C GLU A 223 1.77 -24.37 21.93
N GLU A 224 2.93 -24.94 21.57
CA GLU A 224 4.22 -24.58 22.16
C GLU A 224 4.65 -23.16 21.75
N PHE A 225 4.36 -22.75 20.52
CA PHE A 225 4.65 -21.41 20.02
C PHE A 225 3.74 -20.35 20.64
N LEU A 226 2.44 -20.63 20.72
CA LEU A 226 1.46 -19.74 21.36
C LEU A 226 1.78 -19.51 22.85
N SER A 227 2.18 -20.56 23.56
CA SER A 227 2.55 -20.46 24.97
C SER A 227 3.78 -19.56 25.18
N LEU A 228 4.78 -19.66 24.29
CA LEU A 228 5.97 -18.83 24.32
C LEU A 228 5.64 -17.36 24.01
N ILE A 229 4.84 -17.11 22.97
CA ILE A 229 4.42 -15.76 22.56
C ILE A 229 3.60 -15.10 23.66
N LYS A 230 2.64 -15.83 24.24
CA LYS A 230 1.82 -15.34 25.35
C LYS A 230 2.67 -14.94 26.55
N LYS A 231 3.60 -15.81 26.96
CA LYS A 231 4.52 -15.54 28.07
C LYS A 231 5.38 -14.29 27.80
N HIS A 232 5.91 -14.15 26.58
CA HIS A 232 6.69 -12.99 26.19
C HIS A 232 5.88 -11.69 26.22
N CYS A 233 4.62 -11.73 25.79
CA CYS A 233 3.72 -10.57 25.85
C CYS A 233 3.41 -10.16 27.31
N GLU A 234 3.19 -11.14 28.20
CA GLU A 234 2.91 -10.90 29.62
C GLU A 234 4.15 -10.37 30.37
N GLU A 235 5.34 -10.90 30.10
CA GLU A 235 6.59 -10.50 30.78
C GLU A 235 7.10 -9.13 30.36
N ASN A 236 6.80 -8.68 29.14
CA ASN A 236 7.28 -7.42 28.58
C ASN A 236 6.16 -6.37 28.39
N GLU A 237 4.96 -6.62 28.93
CA GLU A 237 3.78 -5.73 28.84
C GLU A 237 3.50 -5.24 27.40
N ILE A 238 3.59 -6.14 26.42
CA ILE A 238 3.51 -5.79 24.99
C ILE A 238 2.05 -5.54 24.59
N GLU A 239 1.74 -4.33 24.13
CA GLU A 239 0.46 -4.05 23.44
C GLU A 239 0.49 -4.65 22.02
N ARG A 240 -0.37 -5.64 21.76
CA ARG A 240 -0.34 -6.38 20.48
C ARG A 240 -1.07 -5.63 19.36
N PRO A 241 -0.63 -5.74 18.11
CA PRO A 241 -1.32 -5.14 16.96
C PRO A 241 -2.76 -5.64 16.78
N GLU A 242 -3.01 -6.92 17.04
CA GLU A 242 -4.36 -7.46 17.02
C GLU A 242 -5.23 -6.90 18.16
N ASP A 243 -4.65 -6.50 19.31
CA ASP A 243 -5.40 -5.78 20.36
C ASP A 243 -5.76 -4.35 19.93
N LEU A 244 -4.91 -3.69 19.12
CA LEU A 244 -5.22 -2.41 18.47
C LEU A 244 -6.27 -2.57 17.36
N ARG A 245 -6.27 -3.71 16.66
CA ARG A 245 -7.32 -4.09 15.71
C ARG A 245 -8.65 -4.36 16.42
N VAL A 246 -8.62 -5.01 17.58
CA VAL A 246 -9.78 -5.12 18.48
C VAL A 246 -10.22 -3.74 18.95
N ARG A 247 -9.32 -2.78 19.22
CA ARG A 247 -9.70 -1.38 19.55
C ARG A 247 -10.33 -0.63 18.36
N THR A 248 -9.89 -0.84 17.11
CA THR A 248 -10.46 -0.21 15.90
C THR A 248 -11.72 -0.89 15.40
N VAL A 249 -11.85 -2.21 15.53
CA VAL A 249 -13.11 -2.95 15.39
C VAL A 249 -14.06 -2.53 16.52
N ALA A 250 -13.58 -2.37 17.76
CA ALA A 250 -14.37 -1.79 18.84
C ALA A 250 -14.76 -0.34 18.57
N ASN A 251 -13.97 0.45 17.84
CA ASN A 251 -14.34 1.82 17.45
C ASN A 251 -15.36 1.85 16.30
N LYS A 252 -15.25 0.94 15.33
CA LYS A 252 -16.29 0.71 14.30
C LYS A 252 -17.59 0.20 14.93
N SER A 253 -17.49 -0.71 15.91
CA SER A 253 -18.63 -1.18 16.69
C SER A 253 -19.20 -0.09 17.61
N LYS A 254 -18.36 0.78 18.20
CA LYS A 254 -18.82 1.95 18.96
C LYS A 254 -19.55 2.94 18.08
N LEU A 255 -19.09 3.19 16.85
CA LEU A 255 -19.79 4.04 15.91
C LEU A 255 -21.15 3.43 15.53
N LYS A 256 -21.18 2.15 15.14
CA LYS A 256 -22.44 1.41 14.85
C LYS A 256 -23.41 1.44 16.03
N VAL A 257 -22.92 1.09 17.23
CA VAL A 257 -23.73 1.15 18.47
C VAL A 257 -24.21 2.57 18.75
N SER A 258 -23.40 3.60 18.49
CA SER A 258 -23.82 4.99 18.70
C SER A 258 -24.87 5.47 17.70
N ILE A 259 -24.83 4.97 16.46
CA ILE A 259 -25.86 5.24 15.44
C ILE A 259 -27.16 4.54 15.83
N ILE A 260 -27.11 3.25 16.21
CA ILE A 260 -28.27 2.49 16.68
C ILE A 260 -28.91 3.18 17.90
N GLN A 261 -28.10 3.56 18.90
CA GLN A 261 -28.59 4.26 20.09
C GLN A 261 -29.19 5.64 19.78
N ALA A 262 -28.72 6.34 18.74
CA ALA A 262 -29.30 7.60 18.33
C ALA A 262 -30.66 7.40 17.64
N ILE A 263 -30.77 6.38 16.78
CA ILE A 263 -32.01 5.96 16.13
C ILE A 263 -33.05 5.51 17.18
N ASP A 264 -32.65 4.69 18.16
CA ASP A 264 -33.53 4.25 19.26
C ASP A 264 -34.06 5.42 20.09
N ARG A 265 -33.28 6.50 20.19
CA ARG A 265 -33.67 7.76 20.85
C ARG A 265 -34.45 8.71 19.95
N LYS A 266 -34.73 8.31 18.71
CA LYS A 266 -35.45 9.10 17.69
C LYS A 266 -34.78 10.44 17.39
N ILE A 267 -33.45 10.45 17.36
CA ILE A 267 -32.68 11.62 16.93
C ILE A 267 -32.72 11.67 15.39
N ALA A 268 -33.01 12.84 14.82
CA ALA A 268 -33.08 13.03 13.36
C ALA A 268 -31.75 12.63 12.69
N LEU A 269 -31.82 11.98 11.53
CA LEU A 269 -30.64 11.33 10.93
C LEU A 269 -29.61 12.36 10.44
N ASP A 270 -30.05 13.53 10.00
CA ASP A 270 -29.21 14.69 9.67
C ASP A 270 -28.41 15.18 10.88
N ASP A 271 -29.02 15.27 12.07
CA ASP A 271 -28.33 15.60 13.31
C ASP A 271 -27.31 14.53 13.71
N VAL A 272 -27.63 13.25 13.46
CA VAL A 272 -26.70 12.14 13.66
C VAL A 272 -25.50 12.27 12.73
N ALA A 273 -25.70 12.59 11.45
CA ALA A 273 -24.62 12.81 10.50
C ALA A 273 -23.69 13.95 10.95
N LEU A 274 -24.27 15.10 11.30
CA LEU A 274 -23.55 16.27 11.81
C LEU A 274 -22.74 15.97 13.07
N THR A 275 -23.37 15.35 14.08
CA THR A 275 -22.70 15.04 15.37
C THR A 275 -21.53 14.08 15.18
N LYS A 276 -21.59 13.24 14.14
CA LYS A 276 -20.55 12.25 13.83
C LYS A 276 -19.54 12.74 12.80
N GLY A 277 -19.72 13.94 12.25
CA GLY A 277 -18.86 14.49 11.20
C GLY A 277 -18.90 13.65 9.92
N LEU A 278 -20.07 13.12 9.57
CA LEU A 278 -20.31 12.33 8.39
C LEU A 278 -21.17 13.11 7.40
N ASP A 279 -20.94 12.91 6.11
CA ASP A 279 -21.91 13.29 5.09
C ASP A 279 -23.16 12.40 5.19
N PHE A 280 -24.32 12.88 4.74
CA PHE A 280 -25.58 12.14 4.89
C PHE A 280 -25.55 10.80 4.13
N SER A 281 -24.99 10.78 2.92
CA SER A 281 -24.75 9.54 2.16
C SER A 281 -23.86 8.55 2.92
N ASP A 282 -22.81 9.03 3.59
CA ASP A 282 -21.93 8.18 4.40
C ASP A 282 -22.67 7.59 5.59
N LEU A 283 -23.60 8.34 6.21
CA LEU A 283 -24.47 7.83 7.27
C LEU A 283 -25.41 6.75 6.73
N LEU A 284 -26.05 6.97 5.57
CA LEU A 284 -26.91 5.97 4.94
C LEU A 284 -26.14 4.67 4.65
N ASP A 285 -24.90 4.73 4.14
CA ASP A 285 -24.04 3.55 3.96
C ASP A 285 -23.83 2.78 5.27
N LYS A 286 -23.62 3.50 6.39
CA LYS A 286 -23.45 2.87 7.70
C LYS A 286 -24.74 2.22 8.19
N ILE A 287 -25.88 2.87 7.98
CA ILE A 287 -27.19 2.37 8.39
C ILE A 287 -27.55 1.12 7.57
N GLU A 288 -27.34 1.14 6.26
CA GLU A 288 -27.53 -0.03 5.38
C GLU A 288 -26.65 -1.20 5.86
N ALA A 289 -25.38 -0.96 6.15
CA ALA A 289 -24.49 -1.98 6.69
C ALA A 289 -24.90 -2.51 8.10
N ILE A 290 -25.69 -1.75 8.87
CA ILE A 290 -26.28 -2.22 10.13
C ILE A 290 -27.47 -3.15 9.84
N VAL A 291 -28.34 -2.77 8.91
CA VAL A 291 -29.50 -3.60 8.52
C VAL A 291 -29.07 -4.90 7.85
N TYR A 292 -28.13 -4.86 6.89
CA TYR A 292 -27.57 -6.04 6.25
C TYR A 292 -26.85 -6.98 7.24
N SER A 293 -26.42 -6.47 8.40
CA SER A 293 -25.85 -7.30 9.47
C SER A 293 -26.90 -7.98 10.35
N GLY A 294 -28.19 -7.80 10.06
CA GLY A 294 -29.31 -8.43 10.74
C GLY A 294 -29.85 -7.66 11.95
N THR A 295 -29.48 -6.38 12.11
CA THR A 295 -29.96 -5.55 13.21
C THR A 295 -31.23 -4.82 12.80
N LYS A 296 -32.33 -5.03 13.54
CA LYS A 296 -33.57 -4.27 13.35
C LYS A 296 -33.39 -2.84 13.86
N ILE A 297 -33.73 -1.88 13.01
CA ILE A 297 -33.77 -0.45 13.32
C ILE A 297 -35.12 0.12 12.90
N ASN A 298 -35.61 1.12 13.62
CA ASN A 298 -36.83 1.84 13.26
C ASN A 298 -36.50 3.30 12.95
N ILE A 299 -36.64 3.68 11.69
CA ILE A 299 -36.43 5.06 11.21
C ILE A 299 -37.75 5.74 10.84
N ASP A 300 -38.90 5.21 11.26
CA ASP A 300 -40.24 5.73 10.93
C ASP A 300 -40.41 7.17 11.40
N PHE A 301 -39.80 7.52 12.54
CA PHE A 301 -39.86 8.88 13.07
C PHE A 301 -39.26 9.90 12.10
N PHE A 302 -38.21 9.52 11.37
CA PHE A 302 -37.55 10.39 10.41
C PHE A 302 -38.26 10.35 9.05
N LEU A 303 -38.62 9.14 8.58
CA LEU A 303 -39.35 8.96 7.32
C LEU A 303 -40.66 9.75 7.28
N ASN A 304 -41.45 9.68 8.36
CA ASN A 304 -42.73 10.40 8.44
C ASN A 304 -42.56 11.93 8.57
N GLU A 305 -41.35 12.44 8.84
CA GLU A 305 -41.06 13.88 8.86
C GLU A 305 -40.65 14.40 7.48
N ILE A 306 -40.00 13.57 6.66
CA ILE A 306 -39.43 13.99 5.37
C ILE A 306 -40.28 13.57 4.16
N MET A 307 -41.19 12.61 4.32
CA MET A 307 -41.95 12.00 3.23
C MET A 307 -43.41 11.73 3.64
N ASP A 308 -44.33 11.90 2.70
CA ASP A 308 -45.74 11.57 2.87
C ASP A 308 -45.98 10.06 2.95
N GLY A 309 -46.99 9.62 3.71
CA GLY A 309 -47.28 8.20 3.91
C GLY A 309 -47.54 7.43 2.61
N ASP A 310 -48.20 8.06 1.63
CA ASP A 310 -48.50 7.45 0.33
C ASP A 310 -47.21 7.14 -0.47
N HIS A 311 -46.20 8.01 -0.40
CA HIS A 311 -44.89 7.80 -1.03
C HIS A 311 -44.11 6.67 -0.37
N ILE A 312 -44.18 6.56 0.97
CA ILE A 312 -43.55 5.46 1.70
C ILE A 312 -44.19 4.13 1.29
N ASP A 313 -45.52 4.07 1.23
CA ASP A 313 -46.26 2.87 0.87
C ASP A 313 -45.96 2.41 -0.57
N GLU A 314 -45.87 3.35 -1.51
CA GLU A 314 -45.48 3.08 -2.91
C GLU A 314 -44.09 2.45 -3.00
N LEU A 315 -43.09 3.04 -2.35
CA LEU A 315 -41.73 2.50 -2.30
C LEU A 315 -41.67 1.14 -1.58
N MET A 316 -42.46 0.94 -0.53
CA MET A 316 -42.53 -0.34 0.18
C MET A 316 -43.14 -1.43 -0.69
N ASP A 317 -44.17 -1.14 -1.47
CA ASP A 317 -44.82 -2.09 -2.37
C ASP A 317 -43.94 -2.43 -3.59
N TYR A 318 -43.14 -1.46 -4.06
CA TYR A 318 -42.08 -1.70 -5.02
C TYR A 318 -41.09 -2.77 -4.52
N PHE A 319 -40.47 -2.56 -3.35
CA PHE A 319 -39.49 -3.50 -2.83
C PHE A 319 -40.08 -4.88 -2.46
N LYS A 320 -41.36 -4.97 -2.11
CA LYS A 320 -42.05 -6.27 -1.89
C LYS A 320 -42.21 -7.09 -3.17
N SER A 321 -42.38 -6.42 -4.31
CA SER A 321 -42.67 -7.08 -5.60
C SER A 321 -41.43 -7.20 -6.50
N SER A 322 -40.39 -6.41 -6.26
CA SER A 322 -39.13 -6.46 -6.97
C SER A 322 -38.33 -7.73 -6.68
N SER A 323 -37.54 -8.16 -7.66
CA SER A 323 -36.59 -9.27 -7.55
C SER A 323 -35.16 -8.82 -7.19
N SER A 324 -34.95 -7.52 -7.06
CA SER A 324 -33.65 -6.87 -6.86
C SER A 324 -33.78 -5.74 -5.83
N ASP A 325 -32.76 -5.54 -5.01
CA ASP A 325 -32.65 -4.45 -4.04
C ASP A 325 -31.79 -3.27 -4.55
N SER A 326 -31.53 -3.23 -5.86
CA SER A 326 -30.76 -2.20 -6.54
C SER A 326 -31.47 -0.85 -6.52
N ILE A 327 -30.79 0.19 -6.00
CA ILE A 327 -31.32 1.56 -5.97
C ILE A 327 -31.50 2.11 -7.38
N GLN A 328 -30.55 1.83 -8.28
CA GLN A 328 -30.61 2.35 -9.65
C GLN A 328 -31.82 1.78 -10.41
N GLU A 329 -32.12 0.49 -10.23
CA GLU A 329 -33.28 -0.14 -10.87
C GLU A 329 -34.59 0.42 -10.30
N ALA A 330 -34.63 0.69 -8.99
CA ALA A 330 -35.77 1.35 -8.34
C ALA A 330 -36.01 2.77 -8.89
N LEU A 331 -34.95 3.56 -9.05
CA LEU A 331 -35.03 4.90 -9.62
C LEU A 331 -35.47 4.88 -11.10
N ASP A 332 -34.98 3.90 -11.87
CA ASP A 332 -35.34 3.78 -13.29
C ASP A 332 -36.82 3.37 -13.47
N GLU A 333 -37.37 2.56 -12.57
CA GLU A 333 -38.74 2.04 -12.64
C GLU A 333 -39.79 2.98 -12.02
N LEU A 334 -39.44 3.64 -10.90
CA LEU A 334 -40.30 4.62 -10.23
C LEU A 334 -40.20 6.02 -10.85
N GLY A 335 -39.19 6.26 -11.70
CA GLY A 335 -39.00 7.53 -12.39
C GLY A 335 -38.50 8.66 -11.49
N GLY A 336 -38.75 9.91 -11.91
CA GLY A 336 -38.24 11.11 -11.24
C GLY A 336 -39.03 11.60 -10.03
N ASP A 337 -39.99 10.80 -9.55
CA ASP A 337 -40.86 11.16 -8.42
C ASP A 337 -40.18 10.95 -7.06
N PHE A 338 -39.02 10.28 -7.03
CA PHE A 338 -38.24 10.01 -5.82
C PHE A 338 -36.76 10.34 -6.01
N THR A 339 -36.12 10.82 -4.94
CA THR A 339 -34.67 11.01 -4.85
C THR A 339 -33.96 9.73 -4.43
N GLU A 340 -32.66 9.64 -4.71
CA GLU A 340 -31.83 8.51 -4.27
C GLU A 340 -31.90 8.32 -2.74
N GLU A 341 -31.87 9.41 -1.98
CA GLU A 341 -31.91 9.37 -0.52
C GLU A 341 -33.25 8.81 0.00
N GLU A 342 -34.37 9.20 -0.62
CA GLU A 342 -35.71 8.70 -0.30
C GLU A 342 -35.84 7.19 -0.58
N VAL A 343 -35.39 6.74 -1.75
CA VAL A 343 -35.36 5.32 -2.11
C VAL A 343 -34.51 4.52 -1.12
N ARG A 344 -33.33 5.04 -0.75
CA ARG A 344 -32.43 4.41 0.21
C ARG A 344 -33.05 4.29 1.60
N LEU A 345 -33.71 5.34 2.09
CA LEU A 345 -34.36 5.33 3.40
C LEU A 345 -35.51 4.34 3.46
N VAL A 346 -36.36 4.27 2.43
CA VAL A 346 -37.43 3.26 2.41
C VAL A 346 -36.88 1.85 2.24
N ARG A 347 -35.81 1.66 1.46
CA ARG A 347 -35.10 0.38 1.38
C ARG A 347 -34.55 -0.07 2.74
N ILE A 348 -33.96 0.85 3.50
CA ILE A 348 -33.48 0.59 4.87
C ILE A 348 -34.64 0.11 5.76
N LYS A 349 -35.80 0.78 5.71
CA LYS A 349 -37.02 0.37 6.43
C LYS A 349 -37.48 -1.02 5.97
N PHE A 350 -37.59 -1.24 4.66
CA PHE A 350 -38.00 -2.51 4.07
C PHE A 350 -37.12 -3.68 4.52
N LEU A 351 -35.79 -3.53 4.40
CA LEU A 351 -34.84 -4.57 4.81
C LEU A 351 -34.85 -4.81 6.32
N SER A 352 -35.11 -3.78 7.13
CA SER A 352 -35.22 -3.89 8.59
C SER A 352 -36.49 -4.66 9.01
N GLU A 353 -37.59 -4.48 8.29
CA GLU A 353 -38.88 -5.13 8.56
C GLU A 353 -38.97 -6.55 7.99
N MET A 354 -38.47 -6.77 6.76
CA MET A 354 -38.64 -8.01 5.99
C MET A 354 -37.42 -8.92 6.00
N GLY A 355 -36.22 -8.37 6.24
CA GLY A 355 -34.95 -9.11 6.19
C GLY A 355 -34.56 -9.84 7.48
N ASN A 356 -35.31 -9.70 8.58
CA ASN A 356 -34.98 -10.26 9.90
C ASN A 356 -36.15 -10.89 10.65
#